data_AF-A0A929IMA0-F1
#
_entry.id   AF-A0A929IMA0-F1
#
_cell.length_a   1.000
_cell.length_b   1.000
_cell.length_c   1.000
_cell.angle_alpha   90.00
_cell.angle_beta   90.00
_cell.angle_gamma   90.00
#
_symmetry.space_group_name_H-M   'P 1'
#
loop_
_entity.id
_entity.type
_entity.pdbx_description
1 polymer ?
#
loop_
_entity_poly.entity_id
_entity_poly.type
_entity_poly.pdbx_seq_one_letter_code
_entity_poly.pdbx_strand_id
1 'polypeptide(L)' 'MAIDKIRKSDEEWARELTPEQFAICRKKGTERPFTGELNDCKKPGTYV' A
#
# COMPACT_ATOMS: atom_id res chain seq x y z
N MET A 1 -18.64 8.69 6.39
CA MET A 1 -17.92 9.79 7.07
C MET A 1 -17.09 10.50 6.02
N ALA A 2 -17.02 11.82 6.02
CA ALA A 2 -16.05 12.54 5.21
C ALA A 2 -14.67 12.37 5.88
N ILE A 3 -13.74 11.69 5.21
CA ILE A 3 -12.36 11.57 5.67
C ILE A 3 -11.58 12.74 5.07
N ASP A 4 -10.92 13.51 5.92
CA ASP A 4 -10.04 14.58 5.48
C ASP A 4 -8.88 14.01 4.65
N LYS A 5 -8.48 14.73 3.60
CA LYS A 5 -7.41 14.30 2.71
C LYS A 5 -6.10 14.22 3.48
N ILE A 6 -5.52 13.02 3.56
CA ILE A 6 -4.23 12.80 4.20
C ILE A 6 -3.13 13.51 3.39
N ARG A 7 -2.33 14.33 4.09
CA ARG A 7 -1.14 14.99 3.56
C ARG A 7 0.04 14.60 4.44
N LYS A 8 1.02 13.92 3.84
CA LYS A 8 2.27 13.50 4.47
C LYS A 8 3.42 13.65 3.48
N SER A 9 4.62 13.87 3.99
CA SER A 9 5.86 13.87 3.21
C SER A 9 6.27 12.44 2.82
N ASP A 10 7.21 12.31 1.89
CA ASP A 10 7.73 11.00 1.50
C ASP A 10 8.54 10.34 2.63
N GLU A 11 9.20 11.13 3.49
CA GLU A 11 9.90 10.62 4.68
C GLU A 11 8.93 10.05 5.72
N GLU A 12 7.78 10.70 5.91
CA GLU A 12 6.73 10.21 6.81
C GLU A 12 6.15 8.89 6.26
N TRP A 13 5.86 8.83 4.96
CA TRP A 13 5.40 7.59 4.32
C TRP A 13 6.43 6.47 4.37
N ALA A 14 7.71 6.76 4.16
CA ALA A 14 8.78 5.76 4.20
C ALA A 14 8.99 5.17 5.60
N ARG A 15 8.58 5.87 6.67
CA ARG A 15 8.61 5.36 8.06
C ARG A 15 7.42 4.46 8.37
N GLU A 16 6.27 4.72 7.79
CA GLU A 16 5.02 3.97 8.07
C GLU A 16 4.84 2.73 7.18
N LEU A 17 5.31 2.80 5.93
CA LEU A 17 5.16 1.72 4.96
C LEU A 17 6.35 0.76 5.03
N THR A 18 6.11 -0.50 4.68
CA THR A 18 7.23 -1.40 4.38
C THR A 18 8.02 -0.86 3.17
N PRO A 19 9.32 -1.21 3.02
CA PRO A 19 10.11 -0.77 1.87
C PRO A 19 9.45 -1.09 0.51
N GLU A 20 8.80 -2.25 0.41
CA GLU A 20 8.08 -2.69 -0.79
C GLU A 20 6.82 -1.85 -1.04
N GLN A 21 5.97 -1.66 -0.02
CA GLN A 21 4.77 -0.82 -0.10
C GLN A 21 5.12 0.62 -0.49
N PHE A 22 6.17 1.20 0.10
CA PHE A 22 6.62 2.54 -0.27
C PHE A 22 7.09 2.61 -1.72
N ALA A 23 7.87 1.61 -2.19
CA ALA A 23 8.31 1.54 -3.57
C ALA A 23 7.12 1.45 -4.55
N ILE A 24 6.11 0.63 -4.25
CA ILE A 24 4.93 0.46 -5.09
C ILE A 24 4.05 1.71 -5.06
N CYS A 25 3.58 2.12 -3.87
CA CYS A 25 2.58 3.19 -3.71
C CYS A 25 3.13 4.60 -4.00
N ARG A 26 4.42 4.86 -3.71
CA ARG A 26 5.02 6.20 -3.84
C ARG A 26 6.01 6.32 -4.98
N LYS A 27 6.76 5.25 -5.28
CA LYS A 27 7.78 5.26 -6.35
C LYS A 27 7.31 4.62 -7.67
N LYS A 28 6.00 4.36 -7.81
CA LYS A 28 5.40 3.73 -9.00
C LYS A 28 6.00 2.36 -9.33
N GLY A 29 6.45 1.65 -8.31
CA GLY A 29 6.89 0.26 -8.43
C GLY A 29 5.73 -0.68 -8.73
N THR A 30 6.05 -1.90 -9.14
CA THR A 30 5.11 -3.00 -9.32
C THR A 30 5.66 -4.19 -8.56
N GLU A 31 4.82 -4.87 -7.78
CA GLU A 31 5.21 -6.12 -7.12
C GLU A 31 5.57 -7.20 -8.14
N ARG A 32 6.31 -8.22 -7.70
CA ARG A 32 6.61 -9.35 -8.56
C ARG A 32 5.33 -10.15 -8.83
N PRO A 33 5.22 -10.80 -10.01
CA PRO A 33 4.06 -11.63 -10.31
C PRO A 33 3.82 -12.68 -9.21
N PHE A 34 2.57 -12.78 -8.77
CA PHE A 34 2.10 -13.78 -7.81
C PHE A 34 2.72 -13.71 -6.40
N THR A 35 3.34 -12.58 -6.01
CA THR A 35 3.95 -12.44 -4.66
C THR A 35 3.14 -11.61 -3.67
N GLY A 36 2.09 -10.91 -4.13
CA GLY A 36 1.27 -10.09 -3.23
C GLY A 36 0.59 -10.92 -2.14
N GLU A 37 0.53 -10.39 -0.92
CA GLU A 37 -0.07 -11.07 0.25
C GLU A 37 -1.51 -11.55 -0.02
N LEU A 38 -2.22 -10.81 -0.86
CA LEU A 38 -3.62 -11.05 -1.20
C LEU A 38 -3.83 -11.76 -2.54
N ASN A 39 -2.74 -12.18 -3.21
CA ASN A 39 -2.79 -12.83 -4.53
C ASN A 39 -3.79 -14.00 -4.59
N ASP A 40 -3.87 -14.80 -3.52
CA ASP A 40 -4.78 -15.95 -3.41
C ASP A 40 -5.89 -15.77 -2.36
N CYS A 41 -6.16 -14.53 -1.92
CA CYS A 41 -7.17 -14.27 -0.92
C CYS A 41 -8.59 -14.40 -1.51
N LYS A 42 -9.36 -15.36 -0.98
CA LYS A 42 -10.76 -15.64 -1.37
C LYS A 42 -11.78 -15.30 -0.28
N LYS A 43 -11.32 -14.68 0.81
CA LYS A 43 -12.17 -14.41 1.98
C LYS A 43 -13.10 -13.22 1.69
N PRO A 44 -14.37 -13.26 2.14
CA PRO A 44 -15.24 -12.09 2.06
C PRO A 44 -14.71 -10.96 2.96
N GLY A 45 -14.78 -9.72 2.50
CA GLY A 45 -14.29 -8.56 3.23
C GLY A 45 -14.14 -7.31 2.37
N THR A 46 -13.38 -6.33 2.85
CA THR A 46 -13.10 -5.07 2.15
C THR A 46 -11.61 -4.76 2.25
N TYR A 47 -11.00 -4.42 1.12
CA TYR A 47 -9.63 -3.89 1.05
C TYR A 47 -9.68 -2.37 1.26
N VAL A 48 -8.76 -1.85 2.07
CA VAL A 48 -8.72 -0.42 2.48
C VAL A 48 -7.41 0.23 2.11
#